data_AF-A0AAW9J099-F1
#
_entry.id   AF-A0AAW9J099-F1
#
_cell.length_a   1.000
_cell.length_b   1.000
_cell.length_c   1.000
_cell.angle_alpha   90.00
_cell.angle_beta   90.00
_cell.angle_gamma   90.00
#
_symmetry.space_group_name_H-M   'P 1'
#
loop_
_entity.id
_entity.type
_entity.pdbx_description
1 polymer ?
#
loop_
_entity_poly.entity_id
_entity_poly.type
_entity_poly.pdbx_seq_one_letter_code
_entity_poly.pdbx_strand_id
1 'polypeptide(L)'
;AGQVGNNDFNNLQMATWDDLREMKDSGLVSFGSHSYDMHYLEDDKAVFLEETKYTEFKEDIIKSKEVIENNLQVEVKAIAYPFGETSDEVTNIVKEAGFEEAFILSPSPITPDSDPYYQNRYLI
;
A
#
# COMPACT_ATOMS: atom_id res chain seq x y z
N ALA A 1 -0.13 4.16 -6.01
CA ALA A 1 0.41 4.32 -7.39
C ALA A 1 -0.25 5.46 -8.20
N GLY A 2 -1.36 6.06 -7.74
CA GLY A 2 -2.11 7.06 -8.51
C GLY A 2 -1.43 8.42 -8.67
N GLN A 3 -0.35 8.68 -7.94
CA GLN A 3 0.32 9.99 -7.89
C GLN A 3 1.81 9.91 -8.27
N VAL A 4 2.27 8.80 -8.86
CA VAL A 4 3.68 8.64 -9.31
C VAL A 4 4.01 9.72 -10.35
N GLY A 5 5.11 10.44 -10.15
CA GLY A 5 5.54 11.55 -10.98
C GLY A 5 4.76 12.86 -10.80
N ASN A 6 3.84 12.94 -9.84
CA ASN A 6 3.19 14.20 -9.48
C ASN A 6 4.21 15.15 -8.80
N ASN A 7 4.37 16.35 -9.35
CA ASN A 7 5.35 17.32 -8.85
C ASN A 7 4.80 18.23 -7.74
N ASP A 8 3.52 18.13 -7.38
CA ASP A 8 2.88 18.92 -6.33
C ASP A 8 1.79 18.11 -5.59
N PHE A 9 2.12 16.89 -5.19
CA PHE A 9 1.23 16.08 -4.36
C PHE A 9 1.39 16.48 -2.89
N ASN A 10 0.45 17.25 -2.33
CA ASN A 10 0.53 17.76 -0.96
C ASN A 10 1.85 18.52 -0.67
N ASN A 11 2.31 19.34 -1.62
CA ASN A 11 3.61 20.04 -1.59
C ASN A 11 4.84 19.10 -1.60
N LEU A 12 4.67 17.86 -2.07
CA LEU A 12 5.76 16.91 -2.28
C LEU A 12 5.94 16.62 -3.77
N GLN A 13 7.20 16.46 -4.17
CA GLN A 13 7.55 15.90 -5.46
C GLN A 13 7.62 14.38 -5.33
N MET A 14 6.73 13.68 -6.02
CA MET A 14 6.68 12.23 -6.05
C MET A 14 7.73 11.68 -7.02
N ALA A 15 8.33 10.54 -6.67
CA ALA A 15 9.21 9.82 -7.58
C ALA A 15 8.50 9.51 -8.90
N THR A 16 9.21 9.64 -10.02
CA THR A 16 8.71 9.30 -11.36
C THR A 16 8.86 7.81 -11.63
N TRP A 17 8.19 7.31 -12.67
CA TRP A 17 8.39 5.92 -13.08
C TRP A 17 9.82 5.62 -13.55
N ASP A 18 10.57 6.62 -14.05
CA ASP A 18 11.97 6.44 -14.40
C ASP A 18 12.84 6.26 -13.15
N ASP A 19 12.60 7.05 -12.09
CA ASP A 19 13.29 6.88 -10.81
C ASP A 19 13.02 5.48 -10.21
N LEU A 20 11.76 5.02 -10.28
CA LEU A 20 11.39 3.69 -9.79
C LEU A 20 12.01 2.56 -10.64
N ARG A 21 12.16 2.75 -11.95
CA ARG A 21 12.89 1.80 -12.82
C ARG A 21 14.36 1.74 -12.47
N GLU A 22 15.00 2.88 -12.21
CA GLU A 22 16.40 2.92 -11.73
C GLU A 22 16.56 2.13 -10.42
N MET A 23 15.67 2.35 -9.45
CA MET A 23 15.67 1.60 -8.18
C MET A 23 15.46 0.10 -8.40
N LYS A 24 14.54 -0.28 -9.29
CA LYS A 24 14.31 -1.68 -9.65
C LYS A 24 15.56 -2.32 -10.25
N ASP A 25 16.20 -1.64 -11.21
CA ASP A 25 17.36 -2.17 -11.94
C ASP A 25 18.61 -2.30 -11.04
N SER A 26 18.63 -1.61 -9.89
CA SER A 26 19.66 -1.81 -8.86
C SER A 26 19.61 -3.18 -8.17
N GLY A 27 18.44 -3.84 -8.15
CA GLY A 27 18.20 -5.09 -7.42
C GLY A 27 18.15 -4.95 -5.89
N LEU A 28 18.15 -3.72 -5.35
CA LEU A 28 18.15 -3.44 -3.91
C LEU A 28 16.76 -3.15 -3.34
N VAL A 29 15.77 -2.89 -4.19
CA VAL A 29 14.44 -2.42 -3.79
C VAL A 29 13.36 -3.41 -4.23
N SER A 30 12.40 -3.67 -3.33
CA SER A 30 11.13 -4.33 -3.63
C SER A 30 9.99 -3.31 -3.67
N PHE A 31 8.94 -3.62 -4.42
CA PHE A 31 7.80 -2.72 -4.62
C PHE A 31 6.53 -3.31 -4.00
N GLY A 32 5.86 -2.50 -3.19
CA GLY A 32 4.57 -2.80 -2.56
C GLY A 32 3.52 -1.74 -2.89
N SER A 33 2.26 -2.07 -2.69
CA SER A 33 1.15 -1.12 -2.80
C SER A 33 1.06 -0.24 -1.53
N HIS A 34 0.58 0.99 -1.70
CA HIS A 34 0.18 1.86 -0.60
C HIS A 34 -1.12 2.57 -0.97
N SER A 35 -2.10 1.78 -1.40
CA SER A 35 -3.29 2.21 -2.15
C SER A 35 -2.97 2.82 -3.54
N TYR A 36 -3.98 2.93 -4.40
CA TYR A 36 -3.89 3.68 -5.64
C TYR A 36 -4.13 5.16 -5.35
N ASP A 37 -5.27 5.51 -4.76
CA ASP A 37 -5.70 6.90 -4.47
C ASP A 37 -6.52 7.05 -3.16
N MET A 38 -6.59 6.01 -2.31
CA MET A 38 -7.31 6.06 -1.02
C MET A 38 -6.45 6.43 0.21
N HIS A 39 -5.32 7.09 0.02
CA HIS A 39 -4.48 7.60 1.11
C HIS A 39 -4.96 8.99 1.59
N TYR A 40 -6.17 9.06 2.15
CA TYR A 40 -6.70 10.29 2.74
C TYR A 40 -7.65 10.00 3.90
N LEU A 41 -7.88 11.04 4.71
CA LEU A 41 -8.81 11.00 5.83
C LEU A 41 -10.12 11.69 5.44
N GLU A 42 -11.24 11.15 5.91
CA GLU A 42 -12.55 11.79 5.94
C GLU A 42 -13.06 11.72 7.38
N ASP A 43 -13.46 12.86 7.95
CA ASP A 43 -13.85 12.98 9.38
C ASP A 43 -12.83 12.37 10.36
N ASP A 44 -11.54 12.68 10.17
CA ASP A 44 -10.39 12.18 10.96
C ASP A 44 -10.22 10.65 10.95
N LYS A 45 -10.81 9.96 9.97
CA LYS A 45 -10.67 8.51 9.79
C LYS A 45 -10.17 8.16 8.40
N ALA A 46 -9.40 7.08 8.32
CA ALA A 46 -9.00 6.53 7.04
C ALA A 46 -10.23 6.08 6.23
N VAL A 47 -10.44 6.69 5.06
CA VAL A 47 -11.66 6.51 4.25
C VAL A 47 -11.94 5.03 3.92
N PHE A 48 -10.91 4.23 3.73
CA PHE A 48 -11.06 2.80 3.36
C PHE A 48 -11.54 1.91 4.51
N LEU A 49 -11.60 2.42 5.75
CA LEU A 49 -12.17 1.70 6.90
C LEU A 49 -13.70 1.80 6.98
N GLU A 50 -14.31 2.72 6.24
CA GLU A 50 -15.76 2.85 6.21
C GLU A 50 -16.38 1.73 5.35
N GLU A 51 -17.40 1.03 5.87
CA GLU A 51 -18.00 -0.14 5.20
C GLU A 51 -18.52 0.19 3.79
N THR A 52 -19.02 1.40 3.60
CA THR A 52 -19.50 1.91 2.30
C THR A 52 -18.39 2.01 1.26
N LYS A 53 -17.12 1.99 1.69
CA LYS A 53 -15.91 2.15 0.88
C LYS A 53 -15.20 0.84 0.57
N TYR A 54 -15.67 -0.29 1.09
CA TYR A 54 -14.99 -1.59 0.91
C TYR A 54 -14.86 -2.04 -0.54
N THR A 55 -15.91 -1.90 -1.35
CA THR A 55 -15.84 -2.23 -2.79
C THR A 55 -14.84 -1.33 -3.51
N GLU A 56 -14.90 -0.03 -3.24
CA GLU A 56 -14.02 0.98 -3.84
C GLU A 56 -12.55 0.72 -3.43
N PHE A 57 -12.31 0.35 -2.16
CA PHE A 57 -11.00 0.00 -1.66
C PHE A 57 -10.44 -1.26 -2.33
N LYS A 58 -11.26 -2.29 -2.53
CA LYS A 58 -10.84 -3.49 -3.25
C LYS A 58 -10.40 -3.16 -4.68
N GLU A 59 -11.19 -2.36 -5.38
CA GLU A 59 -10.85 -1.92 -6.75
C GLU A 59 -9.59 -1.03 -6.77
N ASP A 60 -9.44 -0.15 -5.78
CA ASP A 60 -8.29 0.74 -5.62
C ASP A 60 -6.98 -0.03 -5.45
N ILE A 61 -6.94 -1.02 -4.54
CA ILE A 61 -5.71 -1.79 -4.29
C ILE A 61 -5.36 -2.75 -5.43
N ILE A 62 -6.37 -3.30 -6.12
CA ILE A 62 -6.17 -4.10 -7.34
C ILE A 62 -5.56 -3.23 -8.43
N LYS A 63 -6.14 -2.05 -8.67
CA LYS A 63 -5.60 -1.09 -9.65
C LYS A 63 -4.18 -0.65 -9.29
N SER A 64 -3.90 -0.42 -8.01
CA SER A 64 -2.55 -0.10 -7.53
C SER A 64 -1.55 -1.20 -7.90
N LYS A 65 -1.89 -2.45 -7.60
CA LYS A 65 -1.11 -3.64 -7.96
C LYS A 65 -0.86 -3.68 -9.47
N GLU A 66 -1.91 -3.69 -10.28
CA GLU A 66 -1.82 -3.74 -11.75
C GLU A 66 -0.95 -2.62 -12.34
N VAL A 67 -1.10 -1.38 -11.85
CA VAL A 67 -0.34 -0.24 -12.37
C VAL A 67 1.15 -0.37 -12.05
N ILE A 68 1.51 -0.80 -10.83
CA ILE A 68 2.91 -1.02 -10.46
C ILE A 68 3.50 -2.16 -11.29
N GLU A 69 2.81 -3.30 -11.35
CA GLU A 69 3.27 -4.49 -12.07
C GLU A 69 3.47 -4.19 -13.56
N ASN A 70 2.54 -3.46 -14.20
CA ASN A 70 2.65 -3.08 -15.60
C ASN A 70 3.82 -2.11 -15.87
N ASN A 71 4.07 -1.14 -15.00
CA ASN A 71 5.12 -0.13 -15.23
C ASN A 71 6.53 -0.64 -14.92
N LEU A 72 6.65 -1.56 -13.96
CA LEU A 72 7.94 -2.03 -13.45
C LEU A 72 8.27 -3.46 -13.89
N GLN A 73 7.29 -4.21 -14.39
CA GLN A 73 7.45 -5.63 -14.76
C GLN A 73 7.93 -6.47 -13.56
N VAL A 74 7.30 -6.23 -12.40
CA VAL A 74 7.53 -6.94 -11.13
C VAL A 74 6.22 -7.55 -10.65
N GLU A 75 6.28 -8.47 -9.70
CA GLU A 75 5.11 -8.97 -8.97
C GLU A 75 4.96 -8.19 -7.65
N VAL A 76 3.77 -7.68 -7.36
CA VAL A 76 3.49 -6.90 -6.16
C VAL A 76 2.75 -7.78 -5.16
N LYS A 77 3.43 -8.21 -4.10
CA LYS A 77 2.88 -9.14 -3.09
C LYS A 77 2.50 -8.45 -1.78
N ALA A 78 3.03 -7.26 -1.53
CA ALA A 78 2.90 -6.56 -0.26
C ALA A 78 2.05 -5.28 -0.38
N ILE A 79 1.34 -4.94 0.69
CA ILE A 79 0.69 -3.64 0.86
C ILE A 79 1.04 -3.01 2.21
N ALA A 80 1.37 -1.73 2.24
CA ALA A 80 1.35 -0.97 3.48
C ALA A 80 -0.01 -0.30 3.62
N TYR A 81 -0.71 -0.50 4.76
CA TYR A 81 -1.96 0.23 4.98
C TYR A 81 -1.66 1.72 5.15
N PRO A 82 -2.36 2.63 4.44
CA PRO A 82 -2.31 4.05 4.73
C PRO A 82 -2.59 4.31 6.21
N PHE A 83 -1.83 5.23 6.80
CA PHE A 83 -1.88 5.54 8.24
C PHE A 83 -1.53 4.38 9.19
N GLY A 84 -1.22 3.19 8.67
CA GLY A 84 -0.92 1.99 9.46
C GLY A 84 -2.14 1.32 10.08
N GLU A 85 -3.34 1.66 9.63
CA GLU A 85 -4.60 1.20 10.21
C GLU A 85 -5.30 0.16 9.34
N THR A 86 -6.01 -0.78 9.96
CA THR A 86 -6.81 -1.80 9.27
C THR A 86 -7.91 -2.34 10.19
N SER A 87 -8.84 -3.09 9.61
CA SER A 87 -9.85 -3.91 10.31
C SER A 87 -9.80 -5.36 9.80
N ASP A 88 -10.57 -6.27 10.39
CA ASP A 88 -10.67 -7.65 9.91
C ASP A 88 -11.29 -7.70 8.51
N GLU A 89 -12.29 -6.88 8.22
CA GLU A 89 -12.91 -6.78 6.90
C GLU A 89 -11.94 -6.24 5.84
N VAL A 90 -11.22 -5.16 6.15
CA VAL A 90 -10.21 -4.58 5.26
C VAL A 90 -9.06 -5.57 5.01
N THR A 91 -8.66 -6.32 6.05
CA THR A 91 -7.68 -7.39 5.92
C THR A 91 -8.16 -8.51 5.00
N ASN A 92 -9.43 -8.90 5.09
CA ASN A 92 -10.02 -9.88 4.17
C ASN A 92 -10.06 -9.37 2.72
N ILE A 93 -10.37 -8.09 2.50
CA ILE A 93 -10.32 -7.47 1.17
C ILE A 93 -8.90 -7.52 0.59
N VAL A 94 -7.88 -7.22 1.40
CA VAL A 94 -6.47 -7.33 0.99
C VAL A 94 -6.09 -8.77 0.63
N LYS A 95 -6.54 -9.77 1.41
CA LYS A 95 -6.35 -11.19 1.09
C LYS A 95 -6.98 -11.55 -0.24
N GLU A 96 -8.24 -11.16 -0.46
CA GLU A 96 -8.98 -11.43 -1.70
C GLU A 96 -8.39 -10.73 -2.93
N ALA A 97 -7.73 -9.58 -2.75
CA ALA A 97 -7.04 -8.87 -3.80
C ALA A 97 -5.68 -9.49 -4.18
N GLY A 98 -5.28 -10.60 -3.54
CA GLY A 98 -4.08 -11.35 -3.90
C GLY A 98 -2.79 -10.76 -3.35
N PHE A 99 -2.84 -10.07 -2.22
CA PHE A 99 -1.66 -9.73 -1.42
C PHE A 99 -1.31 -10.89 -0.47
N GLU A 100 -0.02 -11.10 -0.26
CA GLU A 100 0.51 -12.13 0.64
C GLU A 100 0.93 -11.56 1.99
N GLU A 101 1.26 -10.26 2.04
CA GLU A 101 1.73 -9.57 3.24
C GLU A 101 1.16 -8.15 3.33
N ALA A 102 0.89 -7.69 4.56
CA ALA A 102 0.47 -6.33 4.82
C ALA A 102 1.09 -5.73 6.09
N PHE A 103 1.36 -4.43 6.03
CA PHE A 103 2.13 -3.72 7.06
C PHE A 103 1.31 -2.65 7.78
N ILE A 104 1.30 -2.70 9.11
CA ILE A 104 0.66 -1.73 10.01
C ILE A 104 1.69 -0.83 10.70
N LEU A 105 1.23 0.15 11.48
CA LEU A 105 2.09 0.91 12.40
C LEU A 105 1.81 0.45 13.83
N SER A 106 2.78 -0.26 14.42
CA SER A 106 2.69 -0.83 15.75
C SER A 106 4.10 -1.01 16.29
N PRO A 107 4.44 -0.46 17.47
CA PRO A 107 5.81 -0.45 18.00
C PRO A 107 6.15 -1.79 18.68
N SER A 108 5.99 -2.89 17.95
CA SER A 108 6.25 -4.25 18.43
C SER A 108 7.15 -5.01 17.44
N PRO A 109 7.98 -5.96 17.89
CA PRO A 109 8.76 -6.80 16.99
C PRO A 109 7.87 -7.75 16.18
N ILE A 110 8.34 -8.14 14.99
CA ILE A 110 7.78 -9.25 14.20
C ILE A 110 8.40 -10.56 14.71
N THR A 111 7.58 -11.61 14.80
CA THR A 111 7.98 -12.97 15.21
C THR A 111 7.54 -13.99 14.16
N PRO A 112 8.05 -15.24 14.19
CA PRO A 112 7.58 -16.28 13.27
C PRO A 112 6.07 -16.58 13.34
N ASP A 113 5.42 -16.27 14.47
CA ASP A 113 3.98 -16.47 14.70
C ASP A 113 3.15 -15.23 14.35
N SER A 114 3.77 -14.14 13.88
CA SER A 114 3.06 -12.92 13.49
C SER A 114 2.19 -13.16 12.25
N ASP A 115 0.96 -12.64 12.27
CA ASP A 115 0.08 -12.70 11.10
C ASP A 115 0.70 -11.87 9.96
N PRO A 116 0.90 -12.45 8.76
CA PRO A 116 1.53 -11.76 7.65
C PRO A 116 0.75 -10.54 7.17
N TYR A 117 -0.52 -10.38 7.54
CA TYR A 117 -1.34 -9.21 7.22
C TYR A 117 -1.34 -8.12 8.30
N TYR A 118 -0.58 -8.32 9.38
CA TYR A 118 -0.45 -7.37 10.49
C TYR A 118 1.03 -7.15 10.85
N GLN A 119 1.90 -7.01 9.85
CA GLN A 119 3.33 -6.86 10.07
C GLN A 119 3.65 -5.52 10.72
N ASN A 120 4.22 -5.59 11.93
CA ASN A 120 4.52 -4.42 12.76
C ASN A 120 5.66 -3.57 12.16
N ARG A 121 5.49 -2.25 12.18
CA ARG A 121 6.55 -1.28 11.86
C ARG A 121 6.63 -0.19 12.93
N TYR A 122 7.86 0.21 13.25
CA TYR A 122 8.12 1.40 14.05
C TYR A 122 8.10 2.64 13.17
N LEU A 123 7.28 3.62 13.52
CA LEU A 123 7.33 4.95 12.91
C LEU A 123 8.53 5.70 13.49
N ILE A 124 9.38 6.27 12.62
CA ILE A 124 10.61 7.00 12.97
C ILE A 124 10.39 8.50 12.76
#